data_AF-A0AB34J674-F1
#
_entry.id   AF-A0AB34J674-F1
#
_cell.length_a   1.000
_cell.length_b   1.000
_cell.length_c   1.000
_cell.angle_alpha   90.00
_cell.angle_beta   90.00
_cell.angle_gamma   90.00
#
_symmetry.space_group_name_H-M   'P 1'
#
loop_
_entity.id
_entity.type
_entity.pdbx_description
1 polymer ?
#
loop_
_entity_poly.entity_id
_entity_poly.type
_entity_poly.pdbx_seq_one_letter_code
_entity_poly.pdbx_strand_id
1 'polypeptide(L)'
;MALLCVLTCALSLPLPTPRVRIEPARLEAGQTLRQASLLSAEGLCAADAQPYEVPLLAAELRRELLEHFSSRNREAHALLVASDEQAGVVGVCGIEVQQLTPKAMSPRRGGDSQVRGRPLLTNVAVSRGFRRRGIGRQLCRASEALARSWGFSEILLRVEQDNTKARRLYHSLGYRTVGVDTEAERPDASSGRLEFVRTTQVVMRKDLRFPPLDTVAIRLGLLGGAVLYYPVVEPVLAEAAAGRVQSAFRMAFDLLQPVLTEAAAGDLRGAALLIGSPVASVLHGMH
;
A
#
# COMPACT_ATOMS: atom_id res chain seq x y z
N MET A 1 -13.05 22.49 30.52
CA MET A 1 -11.64 22.94 30.61
C MET A 1 -10.64 21.79 30.46
N ALA A 2 -10.73 20.70 31.23
CA ALA A 2 -9.79 19.56 31.12
C ALA A 2 -9.83 18.82 29.76
N LEU A 3 -11.02 18.62 29.18
CA LEU A 3 -11.18 17.95 27.87
C LEU A 3 -10.57 18.75 26.71
N LEU A 4 -10.71 20.08 26.76
CA LEU A 4 -10.14 21.00 25.76
C LEU A 4 -8.60 20.96 25.82
N CYS A 5 -8.04 20.84 27.03
CA CYS A 5 -6.60 20.76 27.28
C CYS A 5 -6.00 19.45 26.74
N VAL A 6 -6.72 18.32 26.87
CA VAL A 6 -6.32 17.02 26.30
C VAL A 6 -6.38 17.01 24.77
N LEU A 7 -7.41 17.64 24.18
CA LEU A 7 -7.54 17.82 22.73
C LEU A 7 -6.43 18.73 22.15
N THR A 8 -6.10 19.84 22.82
CA THR A 8 -4.96 20.69 22.41
C THR A 8 -3.62 19.97 22.59
N CYS A 9 -3.42 19.19 23.67
CA CYS A 9 -2.19 18.40 23.85
C CYS A 9 -2.03 17.30 22.78
N ALA A 10 -3.12 16.65 22.38
CA ALA A 10 -3.12 15.65 21.31
C ALA A 10 -2.87 16.26 19.91
N LEU A 11 -3.25 17.53 19.71
CA LEU A 11 -3.00 18.31 18.48
C LEU A 11 -1.62 18.99 18.46
N SER A 12 -0.97 19.17 19.62
CA SER A 12 0.35 19.82 19.77
C SER A 12 1.52 18.84 19.98
N LEU A 13 1.25 17.55 20.20
CA LEU A 13 2.30 16.54 20.13
C LEU A 13 2.74 16.39 18.67
N PRO A 14 4.00 16.69 18.31
CA PRO A 14 4.50 16.35 16.99
C PRO A 14 4.39 14.84 16.86
N LEU A 15 3.45 14.36 16.04
CA LEU A 15 3.48 12.98 15.57
C LEU A 15 4.91 12.75 15.07
N PRO A 16 5.65 11.72 15.52
CA PRO A 16 6.96 11.43 14.97
C PRO A 16 6.75 11.09 13.49
N THR A 17 6.86 12.10 12.64
CA THR A 17 6.80 11.92 11.20
C THR A 17 8.02 11.07 10.88
N PRO A 18 7.85 9.87 10.30
CA PRO A 18 9.00 9.22 9.71
C PRO A 18 9.50 10.20 8.63
N ARG A 19 10.73 10.72 8.79
CA ARG A 19 11.44 11.57 7.82
C ARG A 19 11.81 10.80 6.54
N VAL A 20 10.97 9.85 6.16
CA VAL A 20 11.21 8.92 5.07
C VAL A 20 10.41 9.41 3.88
N ARG A 21 11.11 9.79 2.81
CA ARG A 21 10.51 10.21 1.54
C ARG A 21 10.46 9.03 0.59
N ILE A 22 9.36 8.88 -0.14
CA ILE A 22 9.22 7.85 -1.18
C ILE A 22 9.29 8.53 -2.54
N GLU A 23 10.21 8.07 -3.37
CA GLU A 23 10.43 8.62 -4.70
C GLU A 23 10.88 7.54 -5.69
N PRO A 24 10.67 7.74 -6.99
CA PRO A 24 11.28 6.89 -8.02
C PRO A 24 12.81 6.94 -7.94
N ALA A 25 13.44 5.77 -7.94
CA ALA A 25 14.88 5.62 -7.92
C ALA A 25 15.49 6.09 -9.25
N ARG A 26 16.50 6.96 -9.16
CA ARG A 26 17.35 7.30 -10.32
C ARG A 26 18.42 6.21 -10.47
N LEU A 27 18.22 5.33 -11.45
CA LEU A 27 19.10 4.17 -11.69
C LEU A 27 20.47 4.53 -12.28
N GLU A 28 20.65 5.78 -12.70
CA GLU A 28 21.94 6.34 -13.12
C GLU A 28 22.93 6.45 -11.95
N ALA A 29 22.43 6.52 -10.71
CA ALA A 29 23.24 6.53 -9.50
C ALA A 29 23.49 5.10 -9.00
N GLY A 30 24.65 4.53 -9.35
CA GLY A 30 25.02 3.16 -8.95
C GLY A 30 24.93 2.87 -7.44
N GLN A 31 24.97 3.90 -6.59
CA GLN A 31 24.83 3.78 -5.14
C GLN A 31 23.42 3.37 -4.70
N THR A 32 22.37 3.98 -5.27
CA THR A 32 20.96 3.69 -4.91
C THR A 32 20.63 2.24 -5.23
N LEU A 33 21.03 1.79 -6.42
CA LEU A 33 20.82 0.43 -6.86
C LEU A 33 21.57 -0.59 -5.99
N ARG A 34 22.82 -0.27 -5.62
CA ARG A 34 23.61 -1.10 -4.69
C ARG A 34 22.91 -1.21 -3.32
N GLN A 35 22.40 -0.12 -2.78
CA GLN A 35 21.67 -0.14 -1.50
C GLN A 35 20.36 -0.93 -1.62
N ALA A 36 19.61 -0.73 -2.71
CA ALA A 36 18.38 -1.47 -2.98
C ALA A 36 18.61 -2.98 -3.07
N SER A 37 19.64 -3.42 -3.80
CA SER A 37 19.92 -4.85 -3.94
C SER A 37 20.40 -5.49 -2.64
N LEU A 38 21.21 -4.77 -1.84
CA LEU A 38 21.61 -5.22 -0.50
C LEU A 38 20.41 -5.38 0.44
N LEU A 39 19.52 -4.37 0.49
CA LEU A 39 18.31 -4.44 1.32
C LEU A 39 17.40 -5.61 0.94
N SER A 40 17.32 -5.89 -0.35
CA SER A 40 16.51 -6.99 -0.89
C SER A 40 17.13 -8.34 -0.53
N ALA A 41 18.45 -8.48 -0.69
CA ALA A 41 19.19 -9.67 -0.28
C ALA A 41 19.09 -9.96 1.22
N GLU A 42 19.23 -8.94 2.08
CA GLU A 42 19.03 -9.06 3.54
C GLU A 42 17.61 -9.53 3.93
N GLY A 43 16.63 -9.30 3.05
CA GLY A 43 15.26 -9.75 3.22
C GLY A 43 15.04 -11.22 2.85
N LEU A 44 15.88 -11.77 1.96
CA LEU A 44 15.83 -13.16 1.53
C LEU A 44 16.68 -14.08 2.42
N CYS A 45 17.81 -13.57 2.93
CA CYS A 45 18.69 -14.33 3.82
C CYS A 45 18.01 -14.68 5.15
N ALA A 46 18.34 -15.87 5.66
CA ALA A 46 17.97 -16.30 7.00
C ALA A 46 18.64 -15.42 8.08
N ALA A 47 18.16 -15.54 9.32
CA ALA A 47 18.70 -14.75 10.43
C ALA A 47 20.16 -15.11 10.77
N ASP A 48 20.53 -16.36 10.51
CA ASP A 48 21.82 -17.01 10.72
C ASP A 48 22.66 -17.14 9.43
N ALA A 49 22.29 -16.39 8.39
CA ALA A 49 23.01 -16.36 7.13
C ALA A 49 24.50 -16.00 7.31
N GLN A 50 25.36 -16.68 6.58
CA GLN A 50 26.79 -16.44 6.59
C GLN A 50 27.14 -15.08 5.95
N PRO A 51 28.25 -14.44 6.36
CA PRO A 51 28.63 -13.11 5.88
C PRO A 51 28.77 -12.96 4.36
N TYR A 52 29.02 -14.07 3.64
CA TYR A 52 29.19 -14.07 2.19
C TYR A 52 27.85 -14.14 1.42
N GLU A 53 26.76 -14.57 2.05
CA GLU A 53 25.49 -14.82 1.35
C GLU A 53 24.84 -13.53 0.85
N VAL A 54 24.78 -12.50 1.70
CA VAL A 54 24.16 -11.22 1.36
C VAL A 54 24.86 -10.53 0.17
N PRO A 55 26.20 -10.38 0.14
CA PRO A 55 26.88 -9.83 -1.02
C PRO A 55 26.65 -10.61 -2.32
N LEU A 56 26.63 -11.95 -2.24
CA LEU A 56 26.45 -12.82 -3.39
C LEU A 56 25.04 -12.69 -3.99
N LEU A 57 24.00 -12.73 -3.14
CA LEU A 57 22.63 -12.46 -3.57
C LEU A 57 22.43 -11.03 -4.05
N ALA A 58 23.03 -10.05 -3.36
CA ALA A 58 22.90 -8.64 -3.74
C ALA A 58 23.53 -8.35 -5.11
N ALA A 59 24.55 -9.10 -5.53
CA ALA A 59 25.12 -8.98 -6.87
C ALA A 59 24.13 -9.47 -7.94
N GLU A 60 23.44 -10.58 -7.71
CA GLU A 60 22.44 -11.11 -8.63
C GLU A 60 21.19 -10.23 -8.69
N LEU A 61 20.64 -9.85 -7.54
CA LEU A 61 19.47 -8.95 -7.48
C LEU A 61 19.77 -7.60 -8.12
N ARG A 62 21.02 -7.11 -8.04
CA ARG A 62 21.43 -5.89 -8.73
C ARG A 62 21.35 -6.03 -10.24
N ARG A 63 21.72 -7.18 -10.78
CA ARG A 63 21.62 -7.50 -12.22
C ARG A 63 20.15 -7.56 -12.64
N GLU A 64 19.32 -8.25 -11.88
CA GLU A 64 17.87 -8.32 -12.13
C GLU A 64 17.20 -6.94 -12.08
N LEU A 65 17.52 -6.12 -11.07
CA LEU A 65 17.00 -4.76 -10.95
C LEU A 65 17.46 -3.87 -12.12
N LEU A 66 18.69 -4.03 -12.61
CA LEU A 66 19.13 -3.33 -13.82
C LEU A 66 18.34 -3.80 -15.03
N GLU A 67 18.22 -5.11 -15.24
CA GLU A 67 17.53 -5.67 -16.41
C GLU A 67 16.05 -5.24 -16.45
N HIS A 68 15.35 -5.26 -15.32
CA HIS A 68 13.93 -4.94 -15.24
C HIS A 68 13.63 -3.43 -15.24
N PHE A 69 14.53 -2.60 -14.69
CA PHE A 69 14.24 -1.18 -14.49
C PHE A 69 15.14 -0.22 -15.31
N SER A 70 16.17 -0.70 -16.02
CA SER A 70 17.02 0.15 -16.87
C SER A 70 16.30 0.60 -18.15
N SER A 71 15.57 1.72 -18.02
CA SER A 71 15.22 2.74 -19.04
C SER A 71 14.61 2.33 -20.38
N ARG A 72 14.50 1.06 -20.76
CA ARG A 72 13.95 0.64 -22.05
C ARG A 72 12.44 0.83 -22.17
N ASN A 73 11.71 1.05 -21.07
CA ASN A 73 10.27 1.34 -21.10
C ASN A 73 9.73 1.98 -19.79
N ARG A 74 9.98 3.28 -19.57
CA ARG A 74 9.53 4.01 -18.36
C ARG A 74 8.01 4.01 -18.14
N GLU A 75 7.22 3.71 -19.16
CA GLU A 75 5.76 3.68 -19.09
C GLU A 75 5.22 2.39 -18.45
N ALA A 76 6.07 1.39 -18.22
CA ALA A 76 5.67 0.05 -17.79
C ALA A 76 6.44 -0.49 -16.57
N HIS A 77 7.35 0.29 -15.97
CA HIS A 77 8.03 -0.10 -14.73
C HIS A 77 8.55 1.10 -13.92
N ALA A 78 8.70 0.92 -12.61
CA ALA A 78 9.37 1.86 -11.72
C ALA A 78 9.98 1.11 -10.52
N LEU A 79 11.18 1.54 -10.12
CA LEU A 79 11.75 1.20 -8.82
C LEU A 79 11.49 2.37 -7.88
N LEU A 80 10.81 2.15 -6.77
CA LEU A 80 10.60 3.14 -5.73
C LEU A 80 11.57 2.89 -4.58
N VAL A 81 12.11 3.96 -4.03
CA VAL A 81 12.95 3.92 -2.82
C VAL A 81 12.32 4.76 -1.72
N ALA A 82 12.48 4.28 -0.50
CA ALA A 82 12.20 5.01 0.72
C ALA A 82 13.53 5.51 1.28
N SER A 83 13.73 6.83 1.31
CA SER A 83 14.98 7.48 1.69
C SER A 83 14.83 8.22 3.01
N ASP A 84 15.76 8.00 3.93
CA ASP A 84 15.93 8.73 5.19
C ASP A 84 17.11 9.71 5.07
N GLU A 85 16.99 10.90 5.65
CA GLU A 85 18.01 11.96 5.55
C GLU A 85 19.38 11.55 6.10
N GLN A 86 19.43 10.66 7.08
CA GLN A 86 20.67 10.24 7.75
C GLN A 86 21.15 8.87 7.27
N ALA A 87 20.22 7.93 7.07
CA ALA A 87 20.55 6.54 6.73
C ALA A 87 20.59 6.25 5.23
N GLY A 88 20.16 7.18 4.37
CA GLY A 88 20.06 6.97 2.93
C GLY A 88 18.87 6.08 2.57
N VAL A 89 19.03 5.15 1.64
CA VAL A 89 17.93 4.24 1.24
C VAL A 89 17.65 3.24 2.37
N VAL A 90 16.43 3.29 2.91
CA VAL A 90 15.95 2.43 4.00
C VAL A 90 14.85 1.46 3.57
N GLY A 91 14.34 1.60 2.35
CA GLY A 91 13.40 0.65 1.76
C GLY A 91 13.33 0.77 0.25
N VAL A 92 12.80 -0.28 -0.38
CA VAL A 92 12.67 -0.39 -1.83
C VAL A 92 11.42 -1.20 -2.18
N CYS A 93 10.81 -0.89 -3.32
CA CYS A 93 9.90 -1.79 -4.02
C CYS A 93 9.95 -1.56 -5.53
N GLY A 94 9.81 -2.62 -6.31
CA GLY A 94 9.61 -2.57 -7.75
C GLY A 94 8.12 -2.61 -8.09
N ILE A 95 7.75 -1.97 -9.19
CA ILE A 95 6.48 -2.18 -9.87
C ILE A 95 6.73 -2.30 -11.36
N GLU A 96 6.18 -3.33 -11.99
CA GLU A 96 6.38 -3.60 -13.42
C GLU A 96 5.12 -4.18 -14.06
N VAL A 97 4.89 -3.88 -15.33
CA VAL A 97 3.79 -4.44 -16.12
C VAL A 97 4.28 -5.66 -16.88
N GLN A 98 3.73 -6.82 -16.56
CA GLN A 98 4.07 -8.09 -17.21
C GLN A 98 2.86 -8.68 -17.93
N GLN A 99 3.10 -9.43 -19.01
CA GLN A 99 2.06 -10.21 -19.69
C GLN A 99 1.74 -11.44 -18.84
N LEU A 100 0.62 -11.40 -18.12
CA LEU A 100 0.27 -12.40 -17.11
C LEU A 100 -1.19 -12.87 -17.27
N THR A 101 -1.45 -14.11 -16.87
CA THR A 101 -2.80 -14.64 -16.68
C THR A 101 -3.50 -13.99 -15.48
N PRO A 102 -4.82 -14.18 -15.29
CA PRO A 102 -5.53 -13.67 -14.10
C PRO A 102 -4.96 -14.16 -12.76
N LYS A 103 -4.26 -15.29 -12.75
CA LYS A 103 -3.57 -15.86 -11.58
C LYS A 103 -2.11 -15.37 -11.46
N ALA A 104 -1.75 -14.28 -12.13
CA ALA A 104 -0.39 -13.75 -12.22
C ALA A 104 0.66 -14.79 -12.66
N MET A 105 0.29 -15.74 -13.52
CA MET A 105 1.23 -16.72 -14.08
C MET A 105 1.75 -16.22 -15.42
N SER A 106 2.99 -16.57 -15.76
CA SER A 106 3.51 -16.31 -17.11
C SER A 106 2.73 -17.13 -18.16
N PRO A 107 2.72 -16.71 -19.44
CA PRO A 107 1.97 -17.43 -20.48
C PRO A 107 2.44 -18.89 -20.67
N ARG A 108 3.72 -19.17 -20.37
CA ARG A 108 4.27 -20.52 -20.43
C ARG A 108 3.78 -21.43 -19.30
N ARG A 109 3.42 -20.85 -18.15
CA ARG A 109 3.00 -21.58 -16.93
C ARG A 109 1.49 -21.64 -16.77
N GLY A 110 0.76 -20.68 -17.31
CA GLY A 110 -0.70 -20.69 -17.29
C GLY A 110 -1.23 -21.00 -18.68
N GLY A 111 -1.78 -22.20 -18.87
CA GLY A 111 -2.56 -22.55 -20.09
C GLY A 111 -3.87 -21.77 -20.24
N ASP A 112 -3.94 -20.58 -19.66
CA ASP A 112 -5.12 -19.72 -19.55
C ASP A 112 -5.06 -18.66 -20.65
N SER A 113 -6.07 -18.60 -21.51
CA SER A 113 -6.04 -17.77 -22.73
C SER A 113 -6.14 -16.26 -22.48
N GLN A 114 -6.34 -15.84 -21.23
CA GLN A 114 -6.54 -14.43 -20.84
C GLN A 114 -5.26 -13.72 -20.37
N VAL A 115 -4.19 -13.85 -21.16
CA VAL A 115 -2.94 -13.12 -20.92
C VAL A 115 -3.14 -11.64 -21.27
N ARG A 116 -2.78 -10.75 -20.34
CA ARG A 116 -2.75 -9.30 -20.58
C ARG A 116 -1.68 -8.61 -19.73
N GLY A 117 -1.33 -7.39 -20.09
CA GLY A 117 -0.48 -6.52 -19.27
C GLY A 117 -1.11 -6.30 -17.89
N ARG A 118 -0.37 -6.65 -16.83
CA ARG A 118 -0.81 -6.52 -15.45
C ARG A 118 0.34 -5.97 -14.59
N PRO A 119 0.10 -4.97 -13.73
CA PRO A 119 1.12 -4.45 -12.85
C PRO A 119 1.35 -5.43 -11.69
N LEU A 120 2.62 -5.72 -11.46
CA LEU A 120 3.14 -6.62 -10.44
C LEU A 120 4.00 -5.80 -9.48
N LEU A 121 3.65 -5.82 -8.19
CA LEU A 121 4.47 -5.32 -7.11
C LEU A 121 5.54 -6.38 -6.79
N THR A 122 6.81 -5.97 -6.86
CA THR A 122 7.98 -6.83 -6.67
C THR A 122 8.97 -6.21 -5.69
N ASN A 123 9.92 -7.01 -5.22
CA ASN A 123 11.09 -6.56 -4.49
C ASN A 123 10.84 -5.62 -3.30
N VAL A 124 9.78 -5.88 -2.51
CA VAL A 124 9.44 -5.06 -1.33
C VAL A 124 10.36 -5.40 -0.17
N ALA A 125 11.28 -4.50 0.17
CA ALA A 125 12.20 -4.66 1.28
C ALA A 125 12.32 -3.38 2.13
N VAL A 126 12.50 -3.55 3.44
CA VAL A 126 12.73 -2.47 4.39
C VAL A 126 13.87 -2.86 5.32
N SER A 127 14.82 -1.95 5.49
CA SER A 127 15.96 -2.07 6.41
C SER A 127 15.51 -2.47 7.81
N ARG A 128 16.23 -3.41 8.44
CA ARG A 128 15.84 -4.01 9.73
C ARG A 128 15.53 -2.95 10.81
N GLY A 129 16.35 -1.91 10.93
CA GLY A 129 16.17 -0.82 11.90
C GLY A 129 14.97 0.11 11.62
N PHE A 130 14.45 0.08 10.41
CA PHE A 130 13.33 0.91 9.94
C PHE A 130 12.02 0.12 9.77
N ARG A 131 12.02 -1.19 10.06
CA ARG A 131 10.82 -2.02 10.04
C ARG A 131 9.82 -1.58 11.11
N ARG A 132 8.55 -1.96 10.91
CA ARG A 132 7.41 -1.65 11.81
C ARG A 132 7.08 -0.16 11.96
N ARG A 133 7.68 0.72 11.16
CA ARG A 133 7.37 2.17 11.07
C ARG A 133 6.41 2.53 9.93
N GLY A 134 5.71 1.54 9.37
CA GLY A 134 4.76 1.75 8.25
C GLY A 134 5.38 1.93 6.86
N ILE A 135 6.71 1.94 6.71
CA ILE A 135 7.40 2.17 5.41
C ILE A 135 6.94 1.19 4.33
N GLY A 136 6.86 -0.12 4.64
CA GLY A 136 6.38 -1.12 3.67
C GLY A 136 4.94 -0.85 3.18
N ARG A 137 4.06 -0.34 4.05
CA ARG A 137 2.70 0.09 3.68
C ARG A 137 2.74 1.31 2.77
N GLN A 138 3.61 2.28 3.05
CA GLN A 138 3.76 3.48 2.24
C GLN A 138 4.30 3.14 0.84
N LEU A 139 5.31 2.25 0.75
CA LEU A 139 5.83 1.73 -0.51
C LEU A 139 4.75 1.04 -1.34
N CYS A 140 3.98 0.12 -0.75
CA CYS A 140 2.87 -0.54 -1.45
C CYS A 140 1.84 0.48 -1.97
N ARG A 141 1.45 1.47 -1.15
CA ARG A 141 0.50 2.51 -1.55
C ARG A 141 1.03 3.39 -2.68
N ALA A 142 2.32 3.70 -2.68
CA ALA A 142 2.95 4.44 -3.76
C ALA A 142 2.92 3.64 -5.08
N SER A 143 3.21 2.33 -5.03
CA SER A 143 3.06 1.44 -6.19
C SER A 143 1.60 1.32 -6.66
N GLU A 144 0.63 1.22 -5.75
CA GLU A 144 -0.79 1.24 -6.08
C GLU A 144 -1.22 2.55 -6.76
N ALA A 145 -0.68 3.69 -6.32
CA ALA A 145 -0.94 4.99 -6.95
C ALA A 145 -0.34 5.05 -8.36
N LEU A 146 0.88 4.54 -8.55
CA LEU A 146 1.50 4.43 -9.87
C LEU A 146 0.70 3.52 -10.81
N ALA A 147 0.28 2.34 -10.35
CA ALA A 147 -0.55 1.43 -11.13
C ALA A 147 -1.85 2.11 -11.61
N ARG A 148 -2.51 2.89 -10.74
CA ARG A 148 -3.69 3.70 -11.14
C ARG A 148 -3.33 4.77 -12.17
N SER A 149 -2.20 5.46 -11.99
CA SER A 149 -1.75 6.50 -12.94
C SER A 149 -1.46 5.94 -14.33
N TRP A 150 -1.09 4.65 -14.42
CA TRP A 150 -0.91 3.92 -15.66
C TRP A 150 -2.22 3.34 -16.23
N GLY A 151 -3.37 3.64 -15.61
CA GLY A 151 -4.69 3.20 -16.07
C GLY A 151 -5.10 1.80 -15.61
N PHE A 152 -4.35 1.15 -14.71
CA PHE A 152 -4.73 -0.16 -14.19
C PHE A 152 -5.75 -0.06 -13.06
N SER A 153 -6.75 -0.94 -13.12
CA SER A 153 -7.80 -1.12 -12.11
C SER A 153 -7.43 -2.15 -11.04
N GLU A 154 -6.22 -2.71 -11.11
CA GLU A 154 -5.76 -3.79 -10.24
C GLU A 154 -4.25 -3.82 -10.12
N ILE A 155 -3.75 -4.49 -9.09
CA ILE A 155 -2.32 -4.80 -8.92
C ILE A 155 -2.18 -6.19 -8.30
N LEU A 156 -1.14 -6.91 -8.73
CA LEU A 156 -0.82 -8.24 -8.24
C LEU A 156 0.53 -8.24 -7.52
N LEU A 157 0.78 -9.26 -6.73
CA LEU A 157 2.08 -9.57 -6.16
C LEU A 157 2.24 -11.08 -6.00
N ARG A 158 3.50 -11.51 -5.91
CA ARG A 158 3.86 -12.86 -5.49
C ARG A 158 4.61 -12.76 -4.16
N VAL A 159 4.29 -13.66 -3.24
CA VAL A 159 4.95 -13.74 -1.94
C VAL A 159 5.12 -15.20 -1.55
N GLU A 160 6.27 -15.54 -0.99
CA GLU A 160 6.49 -16.89 -0.47
C GLU A 160 5.43 -17.28 0.53
N GLN A 161 4.95 -18.53 0.43
CA GLN A 161 3.90 -19.06 1.29
C GLN A 161 4.23 -18.93 2.78
N ASP A 162 5.50 -19.12 3.12
CA ASP A 162 6.01 -19.12 4.50
C ASP A 162 6.31 -17.72 5.02
N ASN A 163 6.29 -16.69 4.16
CA ASN A 163 6.44 -15.30 4.55
C ASN A 163 5.14 -14.73 5.14
N THR A 164 4.74 -15.29 6.28
CA THR A 164 3.51 -14.94 7.01
C THR A 164 3.47 -13.45 7.39
N LYS A 165 4.62 -12.83 7.67
CA LYS A 165 4.72 -11.39 7.98
C LYS A 165 4.33 -10.53 6.78
N ALA A 166 4.84 -10.81 5.59
CA ALA A 166 4.48 -10.09 4.38
C ALA A 166 3.02 -10.35 3.97
N ARG A 167 2.57 -11.61 4.04
CA ARG A 167 1.17 -11.97 3.75
C ARG A 167 0.16 -11.23 4.65
N ARG A 168 0.45 -11.11 5.95
CA ARG A 168 -0.37 -10.31 6.88
C ARG A 168 -0.38 -8.83 6.51
N LEU A 169 0.77 -8.27 6.11
CA LEU A 169 0.84 -6.89 5.60
C LEU A 169 -0.07 -6.73 4.38
N TYR A 170 0.07 -7.58 3.36
CA TYR A 170 -0.72 -7.48 2.13
C TYR A 170 -2.22 -7.67 2.37
N HIS A 171 -2.62 -8.63 3.21
CA HIS A 171 -4.03 -8.77 3.60
C HIS A 171 -4.57 -7.50 4.27
N SER A 172 -3.80 -6.88 5.18
CA SER A 172 -4.18 -5.62 5.82
C SER A 172 -4.26 -4.42 4.86
N LEU A 173 -3.66 -4.54 3.68
CA LEU A 173 -3.73 -3.55 2.60
C LEU A 173 -4.88 -3.82 1.62
N GLY A 174 -5.63 -4.91 1.81
CA GLY A 174 -6.76 -5.28 0.95
C GLY A 174 -6.42 -6.29 -0.15
N TYR A 175 -5.20 -6.83 -0.19
CA TYR A 175 -4.87 -7.90 -1.12
C TYR A 175 -5.56 -9.21 -0.72
N ARG A 176 -5.92 -10.02 -1.72
CA ARG A 176 -6.58 -11.31 -1.59
C ARG A 176 -5.84 -12.36 -2.40
N THR A 177 -5.74 -13.57 -1.88
CA THR A 177 -5.10 -14.69 -2.60
C THR A 177 -5.94 -15.09 -3.81
N VAL A 178 -5.30 -15.26 -4.96
CA VAL A 178 -5.95 -15.65 -6.23
C VAL A 178 -5.31 -16.87 -6.88
N GLY A 179 -4.16 -17.32 -6.39
CA GLY A 179 -3.45 -18.47 -6.93
C GLY A 179 -2.25 -18.85 -6.09
N VAL A 180 -1.66 -19.99 -6.44
CA VAL A 180 -0.43 -20.53 -5.86
C VAL A 180 0.41 -21.05 -7.03
N ASP A 181 1.70 -20.69 -7.03
CA ASP A 181 2.70 -21.20 -7.95
C ASP A 181 3.68 -22.07 -7.16
N THR A 182 3.57 -23.40 -7.33
CA THR A 182 4.43 -24.40 -6.69
C THR A 182 5.72 -24.67 -7.46
N GLU A 183 5.85 -24.09 -8.66
CA GLU A 183 7.02 -24.24 -9.54
C GLU A 183 7.87 -22.97 -9.56
N ALA A 184 7.60 -22.03 -8.66
CA ALA A 184 8.41 -20.84 -8.52
C ALA A 184 9.81 -21.19 -8.00
N GLU A 185 10.79 -20.39 -8.39
CA GLU A 185 12.16 -20.52 -7.94
C GLU A 185 12.60 -19.20 -7.33
N ARG A 186 13.48 -19.27 -6.34
CA ARG A 186 14.14 -18.11 -5.74
C ARG A 186 15.65 -18.32 -5.76
N PRO A 187 16.45 -17.24 -5.88
CA PRO A 187 17.87 -17.33 -5.67
C PRO A 187 18.16 -17.68 -4.20
N ASP A 188 19.16 -18.54 -4.01
CA ASP A 188 19.68 -18.98 -2.73
C ASP A 188 21.20 -19.00 -2.78
N ALA A 189 21.83 -18.60 -1.68
CA ALA A 189 23.28 -18.55 -1.56
C ALA A 189 23.82 -19.38 -0.39
N SER A 190 22.95 -20.14 0.29
CA SER A 190 23.30 -20.85 1.53
C SER A 190 24.35 -21.95 1.31
N SER A 191 24.48 -22.47 0.07
CA SER A 191 25.48 -23.48 -0.30
C SER A 191 26.88 -22.90 -0.56
N GLY A 192 27.07 -21.58 -0.48
CA GLY A 192 28.31 -20.92 -0.92
C GLY A 192 28.37 -20.60 -2.41
N ARG A 193 27.34 -20.97 -3.18
CA ARG A 193 27.17 -20.64 -4.60
C ARG A 193 25.75 -20.15 -4.85
N LEU A 194 25.56 -19.42 -5.96
CA LEU A 194 24.23 -19.00 -6.39
C LEU A 194 23.49 -20.20 -6.98
N GLU A 195 22.41 -20.60 -6.32
CA GLU A 195 21.52 -21.68 -6.77
C GLU A 195 20.08 -21.17 -6.81
N PHE A 196 19.26 -21.77 -7.67
CA PHE A 196 17.82 -21.48 -7.74
C PHE A 196 17.07 -22.63 -7.10
N VAL A 197 16.45 -22.37 -5.96
CA VAL A 197 15.70 -23.37 -5.19
C VAL A 197 14.21 -23.19 -5.43
N ARG A 198 13.50 -24.31 -5.57
CA ARG A 198 12.05 -24.29 -5.71
C ARG A 198 11.40 -23.76 -4.43
N THR A 199 10.39 -22.93 -4.61
CA THR A 199 9.59 -22.35 -3.52
C THR A 199 8.13 -22.28 -3.94
N THR A 200 7.24 -22.23 -2.96
CA THR A 200 5.82 -22.01 -3.21
C THR A 200 5.49 -20.54 -3.04
N GLN A 201 5.07 -19.90 -4.12
CA GLN A 201 4.64 -18.50 -4.14
C GLN A 201 3.11 -18.43 -4.08
N VAL A 202 2.59 -17.68 -3.13
CA VAL A 202 1.18 -17.27 -3.08
C VAL A 202 1.01 -16.02 -3.93
N VAL A 203 0.07 -16.07 -4.87
CA VAL A 203 -0.30 -14.93 -5.70
C VAL A 203 -1.42 -14.17 -5.02
N MET A 204 -1.24 -12.87 -4.82
CA MET A 204 -2.25 -12.00 -4.25
C MET A 204 -2.60 -10.85 -5.21
N ARG A 205 -3.87 -10.45 -5.21
CA ARG A 205 -4.44 -9.41 -6.08
C ARG A 205 -5.21 -8.40 -5.25
N LYS A 206 -5.15 -7.14 -5.65
CA LYS A 206 -5.96 -6.06 -5.10
C LYS A 206 -6.67 -5.33 -6.23
N ASP A 207 -7.96 -5.09 -6.03
CA ASP A 207 -8.75 -4.18 -6.87
C ASP A 207 -8.46 -2.74 -6.45
N LEU A 208 -8.06 -1.91 -7.42
CA LEU A 208 -7.68 -0.51 -7.20
C LEU A 208 -8.83 0.47 -7.41
N ARG A 209 -9.98 0.01 -7.93
CA ARG A 209 -11.18 0.85 -8.13
C ARG A 209 -11.78 1.33 -6.82
N PHE A 210 -11.58 0.56 -5.76
CA PHE A 210 -12.05 0.92 -4.42
C PHE A 210 -10.94 1.59 -3.61
N PRO A 211 -11.26 2.64 -2.83
CA PRO A 211 -10.32 3.20 -1.87
C PRO A 211 -9.93 2.13 -0.82
N PRO A 212 -8.71 2.18 -0.26
CA PRO A 212 -8.30 1.19 0.70
C PRO A 212 -9.19 1.27 1.96
N LEU A 213 -9.56 0.11 2.51
CA LEU A 213 -10.56 -0.02 3.59
C LEU A 213 -10.17 0.76 4.85
N ASP A 214 -8.87 0.96 5.10
CA ASP A 214 -8.38 1.80 6.19
C ASP A 214 -8.70 3.29 5.97
N THR A 215 -8.62 3.80 4.73
CA THR A 215 -9.09 5.15 4.38
C THR A 215 -10.61 5.26 4.47
N VAL A 216 -11.37 4.22 4.09
CA VAL A 216 -12.83 4.20 4.24
C VAL A 216 -13.22 4.24 5.72
N ALA A 217 -12.60 3.41 6.56
CA ALA A 217 -12.85 3.39 8.00
C ALA A 217 -12.46 4.71 8.68
N ILE A 218 -11.35 5.34 8.27
CA ILE A 218 -10.96 6.67 8.77
C ILE A 218 -11.97 7.73 8.34
N ARG A 219 -12.45 7.72 7.08
CA ARG A 219 -13.45 8.68 6.60
C ARG A 219 -14.81 8.48 7.26
N LEU A 220 -15.26 7.24 7.42
CA LEU A 220 -16.47 6.89 8.16
C LEU A 220 -16.33 7.23 9.65
N GLY A 221 -15.15 7.03 10.24
CA GLY A 221 -14.87 7.42 11.62
C GLY A 221 -14.81 8.94 11.81
N LEU A 222 -14.28 9.69 10.85
CA LEU A 222 -14.29 11.17 10.86
C LEU A 222 -15.71 11.71 10.65
N LEU A 223 -16.47 11.14 9.72
CA LEU A 223 -17.87 11.49 9.49
C LEU A 223 -18.74 11.13 10.70
N GLY A 224 -18.63 9.90 11.21
CA GLY A 224 -19.34 9.45 12.40
C GLY A 224 -18.93 10.21 13.66
N GLY A 225 -17.64 10.53 13.81
CA GLY A 225 -17.14 11.39 14.88
C GLY A 225 -17.67 12.81 14.78
N ALA A 226 -17.68 13.41 13.59
CA ALA A 226 -18.26 14.73 13.34
C ALA A 226 -19.78 14.75 13.62
N VAL A 227 -20.51 13.71 13.22
CA VAL A 227 -21.94 13.54 13.50
C VAL A 227 -22.18 13.37 15.01
N LEU A 228 -21.44 12.50 15.69
CA LEU A 228 -21.61 12.26 17.14
C LEU A 228 -21.21 13.46 18.00
N TYR A 229 -20.20 14.22 17.59
CA TYR A 229 -19.79 15.44 18.30
C TYR A 229 -20.63 16.66 17.94
N TYR A 230 -21.32 16.68 16.80
CA TYR A 230 -22.11 17.83 16.35
C TYR A 230 -23.05 18.40 17.43
N PRO A 231 -23.89 17.62 18.14
CA PRO A 231 -24.79 18.18 19.16
C PRO A 231 -24.06 18.79 20.36
N VAL A 232 -22.78 18.43 20.59
CA VAL A 232 -21.95 19.00 21.67
C VAL A 232 -21.28 20.30 21.23
N VAL A 233 -20.90 20.41 19.94
CA VAL A 233 -20.20 21.60 19.41
C VAL A 233 -21.16 22.60 18.77
N GLU A 234 -22.37 22.20 18.40
CA GLU A 234 -23.43 23.07 17.83
C GLU A 234 -23.63 24.37 18.62
N PRO A 235 -23.82 24.37 19.96
CA PRO A 235 -24.03 25.60 20.70
C PRO A 235 -22.78 26.52 20.72
N VAL A 236 -21.57 25.96 20.58
CA VAL A 236 -20.30 26.72 20.56
C VAL A 236 -19.97 27.25 19.15
N LEU A 237 -20.26 26.47 18.11
CA LEU A 237 -20.12 26.86 16.71
C LEU A 237 -21.18 27.88 16.28
N ALA A 238 -22.38 27.83 16.88
CA ALA A 238 -23.43 28.83 16.66
C ALA A 238 -23.01 30.25 17.08
N GLU A 239 -22.14 30.38 18.08
CA GLU A 239 -21.58 31.68 18.48
C GLU A 239 -20.41 32.13 17.60
N ALA A 240 -19.70 31.20 16.94
CA ALA A 240 -18.43 31.46 16.26
C ALA A 240 -18.48 31.43 14.72
N ALA A 241 -19.49 30.81 14.10
CA ALA A 241 -19.51 30.55 12.65
C ALA A 241 -20.64 31.29 11.94
N ALA A 242 -20.31 31.98 10.84
CA ALA A 242 -21.30 32.54 9.93
C ALA A 242 -22.23 31.43 9.40
N GLY A 243 -23.55 31.64 9.46
CA GLY A 243 -24.60 30.61 9.30
C GLY A 243 -24.57 29.72 8.05
N ARG A 244 -23.69 29.99 7.06
CA ARG A 244 -23.44 29.11 5.90
C ARG A 244 -22.65 27.84 6.24
N VAL A 245 -21.75 27.89 7.21
CA VAL A 245 -21.03 26.67 7.66
C VAL A 245 -21.98 25.79 8.48
N GLN A 246 -22.81 26.41 9.31
CA GLN A 246 -23.78 25.71 10.15
C GLN A 246 -24.84 24.97 9.32
N SER A 247 -25.35 25.56 8.24
CA SER A 247 -26.33 24.93 7.35
C SER A 247 -25.77 23.76 6.56
N ALA A 248 -24.52 23.87 6.06
CA ALA A 248 -23.86 22.78 5.33
C ALA A 248 -23.61 21.55 6.24
N PHE A 249 -23.21 21.77 7.50
CA PHE A 249 -23.01 20.69 8.46
C PHE A 249 -24.33 20.04 8.89
N ARG A 250 -25.39 20.82 9.13
CA ARG A 250 -26.72 20.29 9.49
C ARG A 250 -27.31 19.45 8.37
N MET A 251 -27.21 19.90 7.13
CA MET A 251 -27.64 19.15 5.96
C MET A 251 -26.89 17.82 5.81
N ALA A 252 -25.56 17.82 6.02
CA ALA A 252 -24.77 16.59 5.98
C ALA A 252 -25.13 15.61 7.11
N PHE A 253 -25.45 16.13 8.31
CA PHE A 253 -25.89 15.32 9.45
C PHE A 253 -27.23 14.63 9.15
N ASP A 254 -28.24 15.38 8.69
CA ASP A 254 -29.57 14.86 8.37
C ASP A 254 -29.52 13.79 7.27
N LEU A 255 -28.60 13.95 6.32
CA LEU A 255 -28.39 12.99 5.23
C LEU A 255 -27.75 11.67 5.69
N LEU A 256 -26.90 11.71 6.73
CA LEU A 256 -26.10 10.57 7.19
C LEU A 256 -26.71 9.83 8.38
N GLN A 257 -27.65 10.46 9.10
CA GLN A 257 -28.32 9.89 10.26
C GLN A 257 -28.99 8.52 10.00
N PRO A 258 -29.70 8.27 8.88
CA PRO A 258 -30.30 6.96 8.63
C PRO A 258 -29.25 5.87 8.38
N VAL A 259 -28.18 6.19 7.64
CA VAL A 259 -27.06 5.26 7.34
C VAL A 259 -26.36 4.81 8.62
N LEU A 260 -26.13 5.74 9.55
CA LEU A 260 -25.46 5.46 10.82
C LEU A 260 -26.36 4.65 11.77
N THR A 261 -27.67 4.86 11.70
CA THR A 261 -28.64 4.11 12.52
C THR A 261 -28.73 2.65 12.07
N GLU A 262 -28.75 2.39 10.75
CA GLU A 262 -28.69 1.02 10.21
C GLU A 262 -27.34 0.33 10.48
N ALA A 263 -26.24 1.07 10.36
CA ALA A 263 -24.91 0.56 10.69
C ALA A 263 -24.77 0.21 12.19
N ALA A 264 -25.37 1.00 13.08
CA ALA A 264 -25.41 0.72 14.52
C ALA A 264 -26.31 -0.48 14.88
N ALA A 265 -27.34 -0.76 14.07
CA ALA A 265 -28.20 -1.93 14.21
C ALA A 265 -27.58 -3.23 13.67
N GLY A 266 -26.37 -3.17 13.08
CA GLY A 266 -25.64 -4.33 12.58
C GLY A 266 -25.96 -4.73 11.13
N ASP A 267 -26.78 -3.96 10.42
CA ASP A 267 -27.11 -4.21 9.00
C ASP A 267 -26.19 -3.42 8.06
N LEU A 268 -25.02 -4.00 7.79
CA LEU A 268 -24.03 -3.42 6.88
C LEU A 268 -24.47 -3.47 5.40
N ARG A 269 -25.49 -4.27 5.04
CA ARG A 269 -26.03 -4.33 3.67
C ARG A 269 -27.04 -3.20 3.42
N GLY A 270 -27.91 -2.91 4.39
CA GLY A 270 -28.79 -1.73 4.36
C GLY A 270 -28.00 -0.43 4.26
N ALA A 271 -26.99 -0.27 5.13
CA ALA A 271 -26.11 0.90 5.12
C ALA A 271 -25.38 1.09 3.78
N ALA A 272 -24.99 0.01 3.09
CA ALA A 272 -24.33 0.07 1.79
C ALA A 272 -25.27 0.45 0.64
N LEU A 273 -26.56 0.07 0.71
CA LEU A 273 -27.58 0.44 -0.28
C LEU A 273 -27.92 1.93 -0.23
N LEU A 274 -27.94 2.52 0.97
CA LEU A 274 -28.18 3.96 1.15
C LEU A 274 -27.05 4.84 0.61
N ILE A 275 -25.82 4.32 0.57
CA ILE A 275 -24.66 5.01 -0.03
C ILE A 275 -24.74 5.01 -1.57
N GLY A 276 -25.58 4.15 -2.17
CA GLY A 276 -25.66 3.91 -3.62
C GLY A 276 -26.68 4.73 -4.42
N SER A 277 -27.47 5.61 -3.79
CA SER A 277 -28.42 6.50 -4.50
C SER A 277 -28.45 7.90 -3.87
N PRO A 278 -29.07 8.90 -4.51
CA PRO A 278 -28.49 10.10 -5.13
C PRO A 278 -27.84 11.14 -4.17
N VAL A 279 -26.97 10.72 -3.24
CA VAL A 279 -26.12 11.63 -2.45
C VAL A 279 -25.04 12.31 -3.32
N ALA A 280 -24.73 11.74 -4.49
CA ALA A 280 -23.78 12.31 -5.45
C ALA A 280 -24.27 13.61 -6.13
N SER A 281 -25.59 13.85 -6.19
CA SER A 281 -26.16 15.01 -6.89
C SER A 281 -26.06 16.32 -6.11
N VAL A 282 -25.93 16.28 -4.78
CA VAL A 282 -25.92 17.49 -3.94
C VAL A 282 -24.57 18.22 -4.00
N LEU A 283 -23.49 17.53 -4.35
CA LEU A 283 -22.15 18.14 -4.47
C LEU A 283 -21.84 18.71 -5.87
N HIS A 284 -22.70 18.53 -6.87
CA HIS A 284 -22.50 19.05 -8.23
C HIS A 284 -23.38 20.27 -8.59
N GLY A 285 -24.21 20.74 -7.65
CA GLY A 285 -25.08 21.92 -7.86
C GLY A 285 -24.57 23.22 -7.23
N MET A 286 -23.32 23.28 -6.76
CA MET A 286 -22.76 24.46 -6.09
C MET A 286 -21.66 25.13 -6.94
N HIS A 287 -22.09 25.76 -8.03
CA HIS A 287 -21.40 26.88 -8.67
C HIS A 287 -22.36 28.06 -8.76
#